data_AF-A0A0D1ZHT4-F1
#
_entry.id   AF-A0A0D1ZHT4-F1
#
_cell.length_a   1.000
_cell.length_b   1.000
_cell.length_c   1.000
_cell.angle_alpha   90.00
_cell.angle_beta   90.00
_cell.angle_gamma   90.00
#
_symmetry.space_group_name_H-M   'P 1'
#
loop_
_entity.id
_entity.type
_entity.pdbx_description
1 polymer ?
#
loop_
_entity_poly.entity_id
_entity_poly.type
_entity_poly.pdbx_seq_one_letter_code
_entity_poly.pdbx_strand_id
1 'polypeptide(L)'
;MGKVHGSLARAGKVKSQTPKVEPQEKKKTPKGRAKKRITYTRRFVNVTMTGGKRKVGHVAFNRIAARKIYTDAYQKFADEP
;
A
#
# COMPACT_ATOMS: atom_id res chain seq x y z
N MET A 1 -16.29 30.60 -35.70
CA MET A 1 -16.81 30.88 -34.34
C MET A 1 -16.46 29.71 -33.43
N GLY A 2 -15.32 29.81 -32.73
CA GLY A 2 -14.76 28.72 -31.93
C GLY A 2 -15.43 28.59 -30.56
N LYS A 3 -15.43 27.39 -29.98
CA LYS A 3 -15.90 27.13 -28.61
C LYS A 3 -15.15 28.01 -27.62
N VAL A 4 -15.86 28.99 -27.05
CA VAL A 4 -15.29 29.92 -26.06
C VAL A 4 -15.40 29.35 -24.64
N HIS A 5 -16.45 28.56 -24.36
CA HIS A 5 -16.75 28.04 -23.02
C HIS A 5 -17.29 26.60 -23.06
N GLY A 6 -16.71 25.70 -22.27
CA GLY A 6 -17.19 24.32 -22.07
C GLY A 6 -18.15 24.20 -20.89
N SER A 7 -18.86 23.07 -20.79
CA SER A 7 -19.77 22.80 -19.67
C SER A 7 -19.00 22.55 -18.36
N LEU A 8 -19.33 23.34 -17.34
CA LEU A 8 -18.82 23.18 -15.97
C LEU A 8 -19.54 22.07 -15.18
N ALA A 9 -20.63 21.52 -15.71
CA ALA A 9 -21.51 20.58 -15.00
C ALA A 9 -20.83 19.27 -14.57
N ARG A 10 -19.68 18.93 -15.14
CA ARG A 10 -18.93 17.69 -14.83
C ARG A 10 -17.77 17.91 -13.87
N ALA A 11 -17.54 19.14 -13.41
CA ALA A 11 -16.48 19.43 -12.45
C ALA A 11 -16.71 18.63 -11.16
N GLY A 12 -15.68 17.91 -10.70
CA GLY A 12 -15.74 17.15 -9.45
C GLY A 12 -16.54 15.84 -9.47
N LYS A 13 -17.20 15.47 -10.57
CA LYS A 13 -18.06 14.25 -10.69
C LYS A 13 -17.41 13.00 -10.10
N VAL A 14 -16.14 12.75 -10.40
CA VAL A 14 -15.45 11.52 -9.98
C VAL A 14 -15.23 11.49 -8.47
N LYS A 15 -14.83 12.62 -7.86
CA LYS A 15 -14.54 12.70 -6.42
C LYS A 15 -15.81 12.62 -5.57
N SER A 16 -16.95 13.14 -6.06
CA SER A 16 -18.23 13.03 -5.36
C SER A 16 -18.88 11.66 -5.51
N GLN A 17 -18.62 10.94 -6.62
CA GLN A 17 -19.15 9.60 -6.86
C GLN A 17 -18.38 8.52 -6.09
N THR A 18 -17.09 8.71 -5.81
CA THR A 18 -16.31 7.71 -5.07
C THR A 18 -16.81 7.58 -3.63
N PRO A 19 -17.11 6.35 -3.13
CA PRO A 19 -17.51 6.15 -1.75
C PRO A 19 -16.40 6.63 -0.81
N LYS A 20 -16.79 7.30 0.27
CA LYS A 20 -15.84 7.76 1.28
C LYS A 20 -15.30 6.56 2.05
N VAL A 21 -14.01 6.31 1.93
CA VAL A 21 -13.31 5.28 2.70
C VAL A 21 -12.51 5.98 3.80
N GLU A 22 -12.84 5.66 5.06
CA GLU A 22 -12.09 6.16 6.21
C GLU A 22 -10.69 5.51 6.28
N PRO A 23 -9.67 6.26 6.72
CA PRO A 23 -8.33 5.72 6.85
C PRO A 23 -8.29 4.64 7.93
N GLN A 24 -7.79 3.46 7.56
CA GLN A 24 -7.59 2.37 8.52
C GLN A 24 -6.58 2.80 9.60
N GLU A 25 -6.87 2.43 10.85
CA GLU A 25 -5.94 2.59 11.96
C GLU A 25 -4.69 1.74 11.72
N LYS A 26 -3.54 2.41 11.62
CA LYS A 26 -2.24 1.77 11.38
C LYS A 26 -1.33 2.04 12.57
N LYS A 27 -0.54 1.03 12.93
CA LYS A 27 0.51 1.17 13.96
C LYS A 27 1.40 2.37 13.61
N LYS A 28 1.71 3.17 14.63
CA LYS A 28 2.48 4.40 14.47
C LYS A 28 3.85 4.07 13.88
N THR A 29 4.18 4.68 12.74
CA THR A 29 5.53 4.55 12.18
C THR A 29 6.49 5.36 13.04
N PRO A 30 7.62 4.76 13.48
CA PRO A 30 8.60 5.50 14.27
C PRO A 30 9.17 6.65 13.44
N LYS A 31 9.57 7.73 14.11
CA LYS A 31 10.12 8.94 13.49
C LYS A 31 11.63 9.02 13.73
N GLY A 32 12.32 9.90 12.99
CA GLY A 32 13.75 10.16 13.15
C GLY A 32 14.66 8.95 12.94
N ARG A 33 15.63 8.77 13.84
CA ARG A 33 16.69 7.75 13.77
C ARG A 33 16.14 6.33 13.68
N ALA A 34 15.08 6.01 14.42
CA ALA A 34 14.47 4.70 14.40
C ALA A 34 13.93 4.33 13.01
N LYS A 35 13.31 5.30 12.29
CA LYS A 35 12.87 5.09 10.90
C LYS A 35 14.05 4.84 9.96
N LYS A 36 15.15 5.56 10.14
CA LYS A 36 16.37 5.41 9.34
C LYS A 36 17.00 4.03 9.57
N ARG A 37 17.08 3.54 10.82
CA ARG A 37 17.53 2.17 11.14
C ARG A 37 16.69 1.12 10.39
N ILE A 38 15.37 1.18 10.53
CA ILE A 38 14.45 0.22 9.88
C ILE A 38 14.56 0.31 8.34
N THR A 39 14.82 1.49 7.78
CA THR A 39 15.01 1.66 6.33
C THR A 39 16.33 1.06 5.86
N TYR A 40 17.42 1.29 6.61
CA TYR A 40 18.75 0.75 6.31
C TYR A 40 18.75 -0.78 6.35
N THR A 41 18.27 -1.37 7.45
CA THR A 41 18.19 -2.83 7.60
C THR A 41 17.39 -3.48 6.47
N ARG A 42 16.24 -2.88 6.07
CA ARG A 42 15.42 -3.38 4.95
C ARG A 42 16.06 -3.22 3.57
N ARG A 43 16.89 -2.19 3.36
CA ARG A 43 17.44 -1.86 2.04
C ARG A 43 18.80 -2.47 1.76
N PHE A 44 19.58 -2.74 2.81
CA PHE A 44 21.00 -3.09 2.65
C PHE A 44 21.41 -4.35 3.41
N VAL A 45 20.87 -4.60 4.60
CA VAL A 45 21.29 -5.75 5.43
C VAL A 45 20.54 -7.02 5.03
N ASN A 46 19.20 -6.97 5.00
CA ASN A 46 18.37 -8.16 4.74
C ASN A 46 17.87 -8.19 3.28
N VAL A 47 18.75 -7.96 2.31
CA VAL A 47 18.38 -7.92 0.88
C VAL A 47 18.37 -9.33 0.31
N THR A 48 17.22 -9.77 -0.22
CA THR A 48 17.05 -11.12 -0.81
C THR A 48 17.29 -11.17 -2.32
N MET A 49 17.62 -10.06 -2.98
CA MET A 49 17.91 -10.02 -4.42
C MET A 49 19.41 -9.82 -4.65
N THR A 50 20.08 -10.90 -5.03
CA THR A 50 21.54 -10.99 -5.26
C THR A 50 21.96 -10.78 -6.72
N GLY A 51 21.01 -10.50 -7.63
CA GLY A 51 21.30 -10.21 -9.04
C GLY A 51 20.32 -9.21 -9.68
N GLY A 52 20.84 -8.30 -10.50
CA GLY A 52 20.08 -7.30 -11.26
C GLY A 52 19.80 -5.97 -10.53
N LYS A 53 19.20 -5.01 -11.25
CA LYS A 53 18.83 -3.68 -10.69
C LYS A 53 17.68 -3.84 -9.68
N ARG A 54 17.84 -3.28 -8.47
CA ARG A 54 16.83 -3.33 -7.40
C ARG A 54 15.57 -2.54 -7.78
N LYS A 55 14.40 -3.19 -7.75
CA LYS A 55 13.09 -2.52 -7.92
C LYS A 55 12.68 -1.80 -6.63
N VAL A 56 13.00 -0.51 -6.52
CA VAL A 56 12.50 0.36 -5.44
C VAL A 56 11.13 0.92 -5.84
N GLY A 57 10.06 0.24 -5.43
CA GLY A 57 8.70 0.80 -5.54
C GLY A 57 7.67 0.00 -6.32
N HIS A 58 7.76 -1.33 -6.37
CA HIS A 58 6.65 -2.11 -6.92
C HIS A 58 6.37 -3.33 -6.04
N VAL A 59 5.08 -3.50 -5.70
CA VAL A 59 4.46 -4.72 -5.13
C VAL A 59 4.69 -5.06 -3.64
N ALA A 60 4.94 -4.08 -2.76
CA ALA A 60 4.77 -4.32 -1.30
C ALA A 60 3.29 -4.33 -0.85
N PHE A 61 2.36 -4.05 -1.76
CA PHE A 61 0.92 -4.11 -1.49
C PHE A 61 0.39 -5.55 -1.51
N ASN A 62 0.93 -6.42 -2.39
CA ASN A 62 0.43 -7.79 -2.53
C ASN A 62 1.05 -8.78 -1.52
N ARG A 63 2.19 -8.48 -0.88
CA ARG A 63 2.81 -9.41 0.08
C ARG A 63 2.15 -9.38 1.46
N ILE A 64 1.64 -8.24 1.92
CA ILE A 64 0.91 -8.15 3.20
C ILE A 64 -0.49 -8.76 3.03
N ALA A 65 -1.19 -8.47 1.94
CA ALA A 65 -2.48 -9.09 1.62
C ALA A 65 -2.37 -10.61 1.48
N ALA A 66 -1.38 -11.10 0.71
CA ALA A 66 -1.16 -12.54 0.55
C ALA A 66 -0.75 -13.24 1.87
N ARG A 67 0.06 -12.59 2.71
CA ARG A 67 0.46 -13.17 4.01
C ARG A 67 -0.71 -13.24 4.99
N LYS A 68 -1.60 -12.24 5.00
CA LYS A 68 -2.79 -12.24 5.85
C LYS A 68 -3.79 -13.31 5.41
N ILE A 69 -4.03 -13.45 4.10
CA ILE A 69 -4.86 -14.53 3.53
C ILE A 69 -4.31 -15.90 3.92
N TYR A 70 -2.99 -16.11 3.81
CA TYR A 70 -2.37 -17.37 4.21
C TYR A 70 -2.48 -17.61 5.72
N THR A 71 -2.09 -16.65 6.58
CA THR A 71 -2.17 -16.86 8.04
C THR A 71 -3.59 -17.06 8.54
N ASP A 72 -4.55 -16.28 8.02
CA ASP A 72 -5.95 -16.38 8.42
C ASP A 72 -6.56 -17.72 7.95
N ALA A 73 -6.15 -18.24 6.79
CA ALA A 73 -6.57 -19.56 6.31
C ALA A 73 -5.99 -20.72 7.15
N TYR A 74 -4.71 -20.67 7.52
CA TYR A 74 -4.10 -21.70 8.38
C TYR A 74 -4.65 -21.69 9.81
N GLN A 75 -4.98 -20.51 10.35
CA GLN A 75 -5.61 -20.40 11.67
C GLN A 75 -6.99 -21.06 11.66
N LYS A 76 -7.77 -20.87 10.58
CA LYS A 76 -9.11 -21.46 10.43
C LYS A 76 -9.11 -23.00 10.33
N PHE A 77 -8.07 -23.60 9.76
CA PHE A 77 -7.92 -25.07 9.72
C PHE A 77 -7.36 -25.67 11.03
N ALA A 78 -6.67 -24.88 11.85
CA ALA A 78 -6.09 -25.35 13.11
C ALA A 78 -7.09 -25.35 14.28
N ASP A 79 -8.18 -24.60 14.15
CA ASP A 79 -9.23 -24.43 15.16
C ASP A 79 -10.51 -25.24 14.86
N GLU A 80 -10.52 -26.09 13.81
CA GLU A 80 -11.58 -27.08 13.57
C GLU A 80 -11.26 -28.38 14.36
N PRO A 81 -12.19 -28.93 15.17
CA PRO A 81 -11.95 -30.10 16.02
C PRO A 81 -11.79 -31.40 15.22
#